data_AF-A0A6I1DTL5-F1
#
_entry.id   AF-A0A6I1DTL5-F1
#
_cell.length_a   1.000
_cell.length_b   1.000
_cell.length_c   1.000
_cell.angle_alpha   90.00
_cell.angle_beta   90.00
_cell.angle_gamma   90.00
#
_symmetry.space_group_name_H-M   'P 1'
#
loop_
_entity.id
_entity.type
_entity.pdbx_description
1 polymer ?
#
loop_
_entity_poly.entity_id
_entity_poly.type
_entity_poly.pdbx_seq_one_letter_code
_entity_poly.pdbx_strand_id
1 'polypeptide(L)'
;NVKNPYEYPKKVKMRSYSPVSRGHSGQIRKALDELMKAKRPVIYAGGGVVQGEGSELLTQLAHRLNFPVTNTLMGLGGFPGTDRQNVGMLGMHGTYEANMTMHNSDV
;
A
#
# COMPACT_ATOMS: atom_id res chain seq x y z
N ASN A 1 -26.51 28.46 22.77
CA ASN A 1 -25.71 27.53 21.92
C ASN A 1 -26.13 27.66 20.46
N VAL A 2 -25.47 28.53 19.69
CA VAL A 2 -25.70 28.66 18.25
C VAL A 2 -24.98 27.51 17.56
N LYS A 3 -25.71 26.64 16.86
CA LYS A 3 -25.14 25.61 15.99
C LYS A 3 -25.05 26.19 14.58
N ASN A 4 -23.84 26.47 14.12
CA ASN A 4 -23.62 26.81 12.71
C ASN A 4 -23.41 25.52 11.92
N PRO A 5 -24.17 25.26 10.85
CA PRO A 5 -23.94 24.11 9.99
C PRO A 5 -22.57 24.24 9.31
N TYR A 6 -21.75 23.20 9.41
CA TYR A 6 -20.50 23.12 8.67
C TYR A 6 -20.80 22.56 7.27
N GLU A 7 -20.67 23.40 6.25
CA GLU A 7 -20.78 22.99 4.85
C GLU A 7 -19.39 22.77 4.27
N TYR A 8 -19.09 21.53 3.88
CA TYR A 8 -17.83 21.22 3.22
C TYR A 8 -17.82 21.81 1.80
N PRO A 9 -16.73 22.48 1.37
CA PRO A 9 -16.67 23.08 0.05
C PRO A 9 -16.76 22.03 -1.07
N LYS A 10 -17.55 22.32 -2.12
CA LYS A 10 -17.71 21.44 -3.29
C LYS A 10 -16.41 21.20 -4.05
N LYS A 11 -15.45 22.12 -3.95
CA LYS A 11 -14.12 22.03 -4.57
C LYS A 11 -13.08 22.54 -3.60
N VAL A 12 -12.06 21.72 -3.36
CA VAL A 12 -10.90 22.08 -2.55
C VAL A 12 -9.73 22.33 -3.51
N LYS A 13 -9.16 23.54 -3.48
CA LYS A 13 -7.91 23.86 -4.17
C LYS A 13 -6.89 24.23 -3.12
N MET A 14 -5.89 23.37 -2.94
CA MET A 14 -4.77 23.61 -2.02
C MET A 14 -3.54 24.03 -2.82
N ARG A 15 -2.84 25.07 -2.35
CA ARG A 15 -1.59 25.51 -2.96
C ARG A 15 -0.60 24.34 -2.97
N SER A 16 0.03 24.09 -4.12
CA SER A 16 1.02 23.02 -4.34
C SER A 16 0.52 21.58 -4.19
N TYR A 17 -0.77 21.33 -3.96
CA TYR A 17 -1.33 19.99 -3.88
C TYR A 17 -2.20 19.72 -5.10
N SER A 18 -1.68 18.93 -6.03
CA SER A 18 -2.36 18.52 -7.27
C SER A 18 -2.09 17.04 -7.49
N PRO A 19 -2.81 16.15 -6.76
CA PRO A 19 -2.58 14.72 -6.85
C PRO A 19 -2.93 14.20 -8.24
N VAL A 20 -2.10 13.30 -8.76
CA VAL A 20 -2.33 12.63 -10.03
C VAL A 20 -3.42 11.59 -9.82
N SER A 21 -4.56 11.75 -10.49
CA SER A 21 -5.69 10.82 -10.36
C SER A 21 -5.57 9.57 -11.24
N ARG A 22 -4.72 9.63 -12.27
CA ARG A 22 -4.51 8.53 -13.22
C ARG A 22 -3.03 8.14 -13.26
N GLY A 23 -2.77 6.86 -13.07
CA GLY A 23 -1.41 6.31 -13.18
C GLY A 23 -0.87 6.40 -14.61
N HIS A 24 0.42 6.71 -14.72
CA HIS A 24 1.11 6.78 -16.01
C HIS A 24 1.42 5.36 -16.51
N SER A 25 0.83 4.95 -17.64
CA SER A 25 0.94 3.58 -18.19
C SER A 25 2.38 3.11 -18.36
N GLY A 26 3.28 3.98 -18.82
CA GLY A 26 4.70 3.66 -18.97
C GLY A 26 5.42 3.43 -17.64
N GLN A 27 4.99 4.08 -16.54
CA GLN A 27 5.59 3.84 -15.21
C GLN A 27 5.06 2.54 -14.62
N ILE A 28 3.76 2.25 -14.81
CA ILE A 28 3.15 0.98 -14.40
C ILE A 28 3.84 -0.19 -15.10
N ARG A 29 4.07 -0.10 -16.42
CA ARG A 29 4.79 -1.15 -17.16
C ARG A 29 6.21 -1.36 -16.64
N LYS A 30 6.97 -0.28 -16.44
CA LYS A 30 8.32 -0.38 -15.87
C LYS A 30 8.33 -1.03 -14.48
N ALA A 31 7.39 -0.66 -13.61
CA ALA A 31 7.28 -1.28 -12.29
C ALA A 31 6.99 -2.79 -12.40
N LEU A 32 6.07 -3.18 -13.28
CA LEU A 32 5.77 -4.59 -13.51
C LEU A 32 6.98 -5.34 -14.08
N ASP A 33 7.73 -4.75 -15.02
CA ASP A 33 8.92 -5.36 -15.60
C ASP A 33 9.99 -5.66 -14.54
N GLU A 34 10.16 -4.77 -13.54
CA GLU A 34 11.07 -5.00 -12.42
C GLU A 34 10.54 -6.08 -11.46
N LEU A 35 9.25 -6.04 -11.12
CA LEU A 35 8.60 -7.08 -10.31
C LEU A 35 8.73 -8.48 -10.94
N MET A 36 8.70 -8.59 -12.27
CA MET A 36 8.81 -9.87 -12.98
C MET A 36 10.24 -10.43 -13.04
N LYS A 37 11.26 -9.58 -12.86
CA LYS A 37 12.67 -10.01 -12.83
C LYS A 37 13.15 -10.38 -11.43
N ALA A 38 12.46 -9.89 -10.41
CA ALA A 38 12.81 -10.10 -9.02
C ALA A 38 12.73 -11.58 -8.63
N LYS A 39 13.69 -12.01 -7.80
CA LYS A 39 13.74 -13.37 -7.26
C LYS A 39 13.16 -13.44 -5.86
N ARG A 40 13.15 -12.33 -5.12
CA ARG A 40 12.69 -12.23 -3.74
C ARG A 40 11.82 -10.98 -3.54
N PRO A 41 10.73 -10.81 -4.33
CA PRO A 41 9.89 -9.62 -4.26
C PRO A 41 9.06 -9.56 -2.97
N VAL A 42 8.83 -8.35 -2.47
CA VAL A 42 7.97 -8.11 -1.30
C VAL A 42 7.06 -6.90 -1.54
N ILE A 43 5.76 -7.04 -1.27
CA ILE A 43 4.85 -5.89 -1.28
C ILE A 43 4.85 -5.25 0.10
N TYR A 44 5.30 -4.00 0.18
CA TYR A 44 5.24 -3.21 1.42
C TYR A 44 4.08 -2.20 1.37
N ALA A 45 2.97 -2.52 2.02
CA ALA A 45 1.74 -1.74 1.99
C ALA A 45 1.68 -0.63 3.07
N GLY A 46 1.46 0.60 2.60
CA GLY A 46 1.31 1.79 3.43
C GLY A 46 -0.14 2.20 3.71
N GLY A 47 -0.33 3.23 4.53
CA GLY A 47 -1.67 3.78 4.81
C GLY A 47 -2.41 4.34 3.59
N GLY A 48 -1.70 4.61 2.49
CA GLY A 48 -2.32 4.99 1.22
C GLY A 48 -3.25 3.91 0.65
N VAL A 49 -3.00 2.63 0.93
CA VAL A 49 -3.90 1.53 0.53
C VAL A 49 -5.23 1.66 1.25
N VAL A 50 -5.21 1.94 2.56
CA VAL A 50 -6.42 2.12 3.37
C VAL A 50 -7.15 3.39 2.95
N GLN A 51 -6.45 4.51 2.82
CA GLN A 51 -7.04 5.80 2.41
C GLN A 51 -7.62 5.77 0.99
N GLY A 52 -7.04 4.97 0.10
CA GLY A 52 -7.48 4.80 -1.27
C GLY A 52 -8.47 3.65 -1.49
N GLU A 53 -8.98 3.04 -0.41
CA GLU A 53 -9.91 1.89 -0.47
C GLU A 53 -9.37 0.71 -1.32
N GLY A 54 -8.04 0.57 -1.38
CA GLY A 54 -7.34 -0.35 -2.27
C GLY A 54 -7.15 -1.77 -1.73
N SER A 55 -7.77 -2.11 -0.61
CA SER A 55 -7.54 -3.39 0.09
C SER A 55 -7.83 -4.62 -0.78
N GLU A 56 -8.95 -4.60 -1.51
CA GLU A 56 -9.33 -5.70 -2.40
C GLU A 56 -8.35 -5.82 -3.57
N LEU A 57 -7.99 -4.69 -4.19
CA LEU A 57 -7.05 -4.64 -5.31
C LEU A 57 -5.65 -5.11 -4.90
N LEU A 58 -5.18 -4.72 -3.72
CA LEU A 58 -3.93 -5.21 -3.14
C LEU A 58 -3.97 -6.73 -2.96
N THR A 59 -5.06 -7.25 -2.41
CA THR A 59 -5.24 -8.69 -2.18
C THR A 59 -5.20 -9.46 -3.50
N GLN A 60 -5.94 -9.00 -4.51
CA GLN A 60 -5.93 -9.61 -5.84
C GLN A 60 -4.53 -9.57 -6.49
N LEU A 61 -3.81 -8.46 -6.36
CA LEU A 61 -2.46 -8.31 -6.89
C LEU A 61 -1.48 -9.28 -6.21
N ALA A 62 -1.48 -9.32 -4.87
CA ALA A 62 -0.62 -10.19 -4.08
C ALA A 62 -0.86 -11.67 -4.38
N HIS A 63 -2.12 -12.10 -4.48
CA HIS A 63 -2.48 -13.46 -4.85
C HIS A 63 -2.05 -13.79 -6.28
N ARG A 64 -2.27 -12.88 -7.24
CA ARG A 64 -1.94 -13.08 -8.65
C ARG A 64 -0.43 -13.19 -8.88
N LEU A 65 0.35 -12.35 -8.21
CA LEU A 65 1.81 -12.38 -8.31
C LEU A 65 2.43 -13.45 -7.41
N ASN A 66 1.67 -13.97 -6.46
CA ASN A 66 2.13 -14.87 -5.42
C ASN A 66 3.24 -14.27 -4.53
N PHE A 67 3.17 -12.97 -4.22
CA PHE A 67 4.21 -12.26 -3.46
C PHE A 67 3.84 -12.13 -1.97
N PRO A 68 4.81 -12.20 -1.05
CA PRO A 68 4.59 -11.88 0.35
C PRO A 68 4.25 -10.40 0.53
N VAL A 69 3.43 -10.11 1.54
CA VAL A 69 2.97 -8.76 1.89
C VAL A 69 3.34 -8.44 3.33
N THR A 70 3.94 -7.28 3.53
CA THR A 70 4.12 -6.67 4.85
C THR A 70 3.45 -5.30 4.89
N ASN A 71 3.05 -4.88 6.09
CA ASN A 71 2.33 -3.62 6.28
C ASN A 71 3.14 -2.65 7.14
N THR A 72 3.03 -1.37 6.84
CA THR A 72 3.34 -0.31 7.81
C THR A 72 2.30 -0.33 8.94
N LEU A 73 2.60 0.32 10.07
CA LEU A 73 1.58 0.56 11.11
C LEU A 73 0.32 1.23 10.53
N MET A 74 0.50 2.21 9.63
CA MET A 74 -0.62 2.92 8.99
C MET A 74 -1.36 2.08 7.94
N GLY A 75 -0.74 1.01 7.43
CA GLY A 75 -1.31 0.11 6.43
C GLY A 75 -2.05 -1.07 7.04
N LEU A 76 -2.05 -1.23 8.38
CA LEU A 76 -2.82 -2.29 9.04
C LEU A 76 -4.29 -2.22 8.65
N GLY A 77 -4.87 -3.37 8.34
CA GLY A 77 -6.21 -3.48 7.75
C GLY A 77 -6.24 -3.37 6.23
N GLY A 78 -5.16 -2.97 5.57
CA GLY A 78 -5.04 -2.92 4.12
C GLY A 78 -4.93 -4.29 3.45
N PHE A 79 -4.35 -5.28 4.12
CA PHE A 79 -4.24 -6.67 3.65
C PHE A 79 -4.70 -7.64 4.76
N PRO A 80 -5.37 -8.78 4.44
CA PRO A 80 -5.91 -9.67 5.46
C PRO A 80 -4.79 -10.28 6.32
N GLY A 81 -4.84 -10.04 7.64
CA GLY A 81 -3.81 -10.50 8.56
C GLY A 81 -3.68 -12.03 8.68
N THR A 82 -4.75 -12.75 8.37
CA THR A 82 -4.81 -14.22 8.37
C THR A 82 -4.43 -14.85 7.03
N ASP A 83 -4.14 -14.04 6.01
CA ASP A 83 -3.72 -14.57 4.71
C ASP A 83 -2.32 -15.18 4.81
N ARG A 84 -2.10 -16.29 4.09
CA ARG A 84 -0.80 -16.99 4.06
C ARG A 84 0.36 -16.12 3.56
N GLN A 85 0.07 -15.07 2.78
CA GLN A 85 1.08 -14.16 2.25
C GLN A 85 1.41 -13.02 3.21
N ASN A 86 0.67 -12.83 4.31
CA ASN A 86 0.97 -11.81 5.29
C ASN A 86 2.16 -12.22 6.16
N VAL A 87 3.28 -11.50 6.06
CA VAL A 87 4.48 -11.77 6.88
C VAL A 87 4.52 -10.94 8.17
N GLY A 88 3.47 -10.19 8.46
CA GLY A 88 3.36 -9.33 9.64
C GLY A 88 3.77 -7.87 9.37
N MET A 89 3.77 -7.07 10.44
CA MET A 89 4.09 -5.64 10.36
C MET A 89 5.61 -5.45 10.33
N LEU A 90 6.11 -4.56 9.46
CA LEU A 90 7.50 -4.13 9.43
C LEU A 90 7.77 -3.07 10.52
N GLY A 91 8.96 -3.10 11.13
CA GLY A 91 9.50 -2.01 11.94
C GLY A 91 9.98 -2.44 13.34
N MET A 92 10.30 -1.45 14.16
CA MET A 92 10.84 -1.64 15.53
C MET A 92 9.88 -2.41 16.46
N HIS A 93 8.58 -2.28 16.22
CA HIS A 93 7.50 -3.01 16.93
C HIS A 93 6.87 -4.08 16.03
N GLY A 94 7.51 -4.37 14.91
CA GLY A 94 7.06 -5.33 13.92
C GLY A 94 7.51 -6.76 14.21
N THR A 95 7.27 -7.66 13.26
CA THR A 95 7.73 -9.05 13.33
C THR A 95 9.17 -9.14 12.82
N TYR A 96 9.93 -10.07 13.40
CA TYR A 96 11.28 -10.37 12.92
C TYR A 96 11.23 -10.88 11.47
N GLU A 97 10.22 -11.68 11.15
CA GLU A 97 9.94 -12.23 9.84
C GLU A 97 9.72 -11.13 8.80
N ALA A 98 8.91 -10.11 9.10
CA ALA A 98 8.71 -8.97 8.19
C ALA A 98 10.01 -8.19 7.98
N ASN A 99 10.75 -7.92 9.06
CA ASN A 99 12.03 -7.20 9.00
C ASN A 99 13.06 -7.95 8.14
N MET A 100 13.22 -9.27 8.34
CA MET A 100 14.14 -10.08 7.55
C MET A 100 13.68 -10.30 6.11
N THR A 101 12.37 -10.40 5.89
CA THR A 101 11.80 -10.50 4.53
C THR A 101 12.13 -9.26 3.73
N MET A 102 11.91 -8.07 4.30
CA MET A 102 12.28 -6.80 3.67
C MET A 102 13.79 -6.62 3.51
N HIS A 103 14.59 -6.95 4.52
CA HIS A 103 16.06 -6.83 4.45
C HIS A 103 16.65 -7.64 3.29
N ASN A 104 16.06 -8.79 2.99
CA ASN A 104 16.50 -9.67 1.92
C ASN A 104 15.69 -9.51 0.63
N SER A 105 14.86 -8.49 0.51
CA SER A 105 14.11 -8.22 -0.73
C SER A 105 15.05 -7.69 -1.81
N ASP A 106 14.81 -8.09 -3.04
CA ASP A 106 15.51 -7.53 -4.21
C ASP A 106 14.65 -6.55 -5.03
N VAL A 107 13.36 -6.41 -4.67
CA VAL A 107 12.44 -5.37 -5.16
C VAL A 107 11.37 -5.04 -4.14
#